data_AF-A0A3D1L0Q6-F1
#
_entry.id   AF-A0A3D1L0Q6-F1
#
_cell.length_a   1.000
_cell.length_b   1.000
_cell.length_c   1.000
_cell.angle_alpha   90.00
_cell.angle_beta   90.00
_cell.angle_gamma   90.00
#
_symmetry.space_group_name_H-M   'P 1'
#
loop_
_entity.id
_entity.type
_entity.pdbx_description
1 polymer ?
#
loop_
_entity_poly.entity_id
_entity_poly.type
_entity_poly.pdbx_seq_one_letter_code
_entity_poly.pdbx_strand_id
1 'polypeptide(L)'
;MSHSRLITIGVLIFILGVILDFCLIQFSILIILTGNIFAIFGCLKFLEIKSNRQRVLSALRPKANMTDFFEDFFDLSWSKVSIIWTTCAVGAMIIVHIGGLFKISGAYKTARESIIQDSQIINEIGEVTHFTYLVTGGFTTNGYSNMDIGVIGKKGRTYVKAIVYGQDGEYYTDELLIKK
;
A
#
# COMPACT_ATOMS: atom_id res chain seq x y z
N MET A 1 -6.04 -33.92 26.54
CA MET A 1 -6.65 -33.54 25.25
C MET A 1 -5.99 -34.37 24.16
N SER A 2 -6.73 -35.14 23.35
CA SER A 2 -6.11 -36.07 22.38
C SER A 2 -5.42 -35.33 21.23
N HIS A 3 -4.26 -35.81 20.78
CA HIS A 3 -3.48 -35.20 19.69
C HIS A 3 -4.30 -34.94 18.42
N SER A 4 -5.28 -35.81 18.12
CA SER A 4 -6.23 -35.62 17.02
C SER A 4 -7.00 -34.30 17.12
N ARG A 5 -7.45 -33.87 18.31
CA ARG A 5 -8.18 -32.61 18.47
C ARG A 5 -7.29 -31.38 18.28
N LEU A 6 -6.02 -31.48 18.62
CA LEU A 6 -5.07 -30.37 18.45
C LEU A 6 -4.76 -30.14 16.96
N ILE A 7 -4.60 -31.22 16.20
CA ILE A 7 -4.41 -31.19 14.75
C ILE A 7 -5.65 -30.61 14.06
N THR A 8 -6.86 -31.02 14.46
CA THR A 8 -8.10 -30.49 13.90
C THR A 8 -8.25 -28.98 14.14
N ILE A 9 -7.92 -28.51 15.36
CA ILE A 9 -7.95 -27.07 15.68
C ILE A 9 -6.91 -26.30 14.86
N GLY A 10 -5.69 -26.84 14.70
CA GLY A 10 -4.64 -26.22 13.88
C GLY A 10 -5.04 -26.09 12.41
N VAL A 11 -5.65 -27.12 11.83
CA VAL A 11 -6.15 -27.09 10.44
C VAL A 11 -7.29 -26.11 10.29
N LEU A 12 -8.21 -26.02 11.26
CA LEU A 12 -9.29 -25.03 11.25
C LEU A 12 -8.77 -23.59 11.30
N ILE A 13 -7.78 -23.31 12.15
CA ILE A 13 -7.14 -21.99 12.24
C ILE A 13 -6.43 -21.63 10.92
N PHE A 14 -5.73 -22.60 10.31
CA PHE A 14 -5.05 -22.40 9.04
C PHE A 14 -6.03 -22.10 7.89
N ILE A 15 -7.12 -22.87 7.79
CA ILE A 15 -8.18 -22.63 6.79
C ILE A 15 -8.84 -21.27 7.03
N LEU A 16 -9.11 -20.89 8.28
CA LEU A 16 -9.66 -19.58 8.62
C LEU A 16 -8.70 -18.46 8.20
N GLY A 17 -7.39 -18.62 8.43
CA GLY A 17 -6.35 -17.68 8.03
C GLY A 17 -6.27 -17.49 6.52
N VAL A 18 -6.32 -18.58 5.74
CA VAL A 18 -6.29 -18.53 4.27
C VAL A 18 -7.56 -17.87 3.71
N ILE A 19 -8.73 -18.14 4.29
CA ILE A 19 -9.99 -17.47 3.91
C ILE A 19 -9.93 -15.98 4.27
N LEU A 20 -9.38 -15.62 5.43
CA LEU A 20 -9.16 -14.22 5.84
C LEU A 20 -8.20 -13.50 4.89
N ASP A 21 -7.10 -14.12 4.48
CA ASP A 21 -6.16 -13.55 3.51
C ASP A 21 -6.80 -13.36 2.13
N PHE A 22 -7.59 -14.34 1.66
CA PHE A 22 -8.30 -14.25 0.39
C PHE A 22 -9.39 -13.17 0.42
N CYS A 23 -10.11 -13.07 1.54
CA CYS A 23 -11.03 -11.98 1.80
C CYS A 23 -10.30 -10.64 1.88
N LEU A 24 -9.13 -10.53 2.53
CA LEU A 24 -8.34 -9.31 2.62
C LEU A 24 -7.86 -8.80 1.25
N ILE A 25 -7.54 -9.69 0.31
CA ILE A 25 -7.16 -9.32 -1.07
C ILE A 25 -8.36 -8.73 -1.83
N GLN A 26 -9.55 -9.33 -1.73
CA GLN A 26 -10.76 -8.75 -2.34
C GLN A 26 -11.25 -7.50 -1.61
N PHE A 27 -11.11 -7.47 -0.27
CA PHE A 27 -11.31 -6.29 0.54
C PHE A 27 -10.32 -5.21 0.14
N SER A 28 -9.09 -5.48 -0.28
CA SER A 28 -8.12 -4.44 -0.68
C SER A 28 -8.66 -3.58 -1.83
N ILE A 29 -9.35 -4.19 -2.79
CA ILE A 29 -10.02 -3.50 -3.89
C ILE A 29 -11.25 -2.74 -3.38
N LEU A 30 -12.05 -3.38 -2.50
CA LEU A 30 -13.18 -2.74 -1.84
C LEU A 30 -12.74 -1.59 -0.92
N ILE A 31 -11.55 -1.64 -0.30
CA ILE A 31 -10.93 -0.65 0.60
C ILE A 31 -10.40 0.52 -0.22
N ILE A 32 -9.92 0.31 -1.43
CA ILE A 32 -9.59 1.43 -2.33
C ILE A 32 -10.88 2.18 -2.73
N LEU A 33 -11.98 1.45 -2.96
CA LEU A 33 -13.28 2.04 -3.32
C LEU A 33 -14.05 2.65 -2.14
N THR A 34 -14.04 2.00 -0.97
CA THR A 34 -14.79 2.40 0.23
C THR A 34 -13.93 3.11 1.26
N GLY A 35 -12.60 3.07 1.13
CA GLY A 35 -11.65 3.71 2.04
C GLY A 35 -11.80 5.22 2.09
N ASN A 36 -12.27 5.85 1.01
CA ASN A 36 -12.66 7.26 1.03
C ASN A 36 -13.86 7.51 1.96
N ILE A 37 -14.86 6.62 1.96
CA ILE A 37 -16.04 6.70 2.83
C ILE A 37 -15.64 6.42 4.29
N PHE A 38 -14.85 5.38 4.54
CA PHE A 38 -14.34 5.06 5.88
C PHE A 38 -13.36 6.11 6.40
N ALA A 39 -12.58 6.76 5.55
CA ALA A 39 -11.71 7.87 5.94
C ALA A 39 -12.52 9.11 6.35
N ILE A 40 -13.62 9.40 5.63
CA ILE A 40 -14.55 10.47 6.01
C ILE A 40 -15.22 10.14 7.36
N PHE A 41 -15.74 8.93 7.54
CA PHE A 41 -16.33 8.49 8.81
C PHE A 41 -15.32 8.47 9.96
N GLY A 42 -14.09 8.01 9.71
CA GLY A 42 -12.99 8.00 10.67
C GLY A 42 -12.57 9.42 11.08
N CYS A 43 -12.46 10.36 10.13
CA CYS A 43 -12.21 11.77 10.42
C CYS A 43 -13.34 12.40 11.24
N LEU A 44 -14.60 12.13 10.89
CA LEU A 44 -15.76 12.63 11.64
C LEU A 44 -15.78 12.09 13.08
N LYS A 45 -15.52 10.79 13.28
CA LYS A 45 -15.40 10.18 14.60
C LYS A 45 -14.19 10.67 15.39
N PHE A 46 -13.05 10.88 14.73
CA PHE A 46 -11.86 11.44 15.37
C PHE A 46 -12.08 12.87 15.87
N LEU A 47 -12.77 13.71 15.08
CA LEU A 47 -13.17 15.05 15.51
C LEU A 47 -14.15 14.99 16.70
N GLU A 48 -15.09 14.04 16.70
CA GLU A 48 -16.01 13.80 17.82
C GLU A 48 -15.28 13.38 19.11
N ILE A 49 -14.26 12.51 19.00
CA ILE A 49 -13.49 12.01 20.16
C ILE A 49 -12.49 13.04 20.68
N LYS A 50 -11.81 13.79 19.80
CA LYS A 50 -10.90 14.87 20.20
C LYS A 50 -11.64 16.00 20.92
N SER A 51 -12.89 16.25 20.54
CA SER A 51 -13.81 17.15 21.23
C SER A 51 -14.21 16.65 22.63
N ASN A 52 -14.15 15.33 22.88
CA ASN A 52 -14.78 14.73 24.04
C ASN A 52 -13.82 13.93 24.95
N ARG A 53 -12.81 14.63 25.47
CA ARG A 53 -11.85 14.10 26.46
C ARG A 53 -12.54 13.50 27.70
N GLN A 54 -13.76 13.94 28.02
CA GLN A 54 -14.57 13.41 29.11
C GLN A 54 -15.12 11.99 28.84
N ARG A 55 -15.47 11.64 27.59
CA ARG A 55 -15.92 10.27 27.22
C ARG A 55 -14.83 9.22 27.38
N VAL A 56 -13.57 9.57 27.08
CA VAL A 56 -12.44 8.65 27.26
C VAL A 56 -12.19 8.38 28.75
N LEU A 57 -12.32 9.41 29.59
CA LEU A 57 -12.18 9.27 31.04
C LEU A 57 -13.36 8.54 31.69
N SER A 58 -14.57 8.65 31.16
CA SER A 58 -15.74 7.89 31.66
C SER A 58 -15.69 6.42 31.26
N ALA A 59 -15.18 6.10 30.08
CA ALA A 59 -14.99 4.71 29.62
C ALA A 59 -13.96 3.92 30.46
N LEU A 60 -13.00 4.62 31.07
CA LEU A 60 -11.96 4.03 31.92
C LEU A 60 -12.34 3.99 33.41
N ARG A 61 -13.51 4.50 33.81
CA ARG A 61 -13.98 4.40 35.19
C ARG A 61 -14.61 3.03 35.44
N PRO A 62 -14.43 2.44 36.64
CA PRO A 62 -15.12 1.23 37.01
C PRO A 62 -16.64 1.48 36.97
N LYS A 63 -17.35 0.73 36.13
CA LYS A 63 -18.81 0.72 36.07
C LYS A 63 -19.36 -0.47 36.85
N ALA A 64 -20.53 -0.28 37.46
CA ALA A 64 -21.21 -1.35 38.19
C ALA A 64 -21.67 -2.48 37.26
N ASN A 65 -21.98 -2.15 36.00
CA ASN A 65 -22.46 -3.11 35.02
C ASN A 65 -21.34 -3.44 34.02
N MET A 66 -21.04 -4.73 33.90
CA MET A 66 -19.88 -5.22 33.14
C MET A 66 -20.07 -5.06 31.63
N THR A 67 -21.31 -5.15 31.16
CA THR A 67 -21.71 -4.94 29.75
C THR A 67 -21.37 -3.52 29.30
N ASP A 68 -21.69 -2.52 30.10
CA ASP A 68 -21.51 -1.09 29.78
C ASP A 68 -20.02 -0.70 29.79
N PHE A 69 -19.18 -1.47 30.49
CA PHE A 69 -17.73 -1.32 30.45
C PHE A 69 -17.16 -1.94 29.16
N PHE A 70 -17.62 -3.14 28.78
CA PHE A 70 -17.17 -3.80 27.54
C PHE A 70 -17.58 -3.02 26.29
N GLU A 71 -18.78 -2.46 26.25
CA GLU A 71 -19.26 -1.63 25.15
C GLU A 71 -18.39 -0.37 24.96
N ASP A 72 -18.15 0.39 26.05
CA ASP A 72 -17.29 1.58 26.03
C ASP A 72 -15.83 1.24 25.65
N PHE A 73 -15.29 0.12 26.14
CA PHE A 73 -13.94 -0.33 25.82
C PHE A 73 -13.82 -0.77 24.36
N PHE A 74 -14.84 -1.47 23.84
CA PHE A 74 -14.89 -1.89 22.45
C PHE A 74 -14.99 -0.69 21.52
N ASP A 75 -15.85 0.29 21.81
CA ASP A 75 -15.97 1.53 21.06
C ASP A 75 -14.64 2.31 20.99
N LEU A 76 -13.95 2.42 22.14
CA LEU A 76 -12.66 3.11 22.21
C LEU A 76 -11.57 2.35 21.41
N SER A 77 -11.54 1.02 21.52
CA SER A 77 -10.57 0.18 20.82
C SER A 77 -10.83 0.18 19.32
N TRP A 78 -12.08 0.03 18.90
CA TRP A 78 -12.52 0.06 17.52
C TRP A 78 -12.22 1.42 16.88
N SER A 79 -12.44 2.52 17.60
CA SER A 79 -12.07 3.85 17.12
C SER A 79 -10.56 3.99 16.90
N LYS A 80 -9.71 3.41 17.74
CA LYS A 80 -8.25 3.48 17.54
C LYS A 80 -7.82 2.65 16.34
N VAL A 81 -8.37 1.45 16.22
CA VAL A 81 -8.13 0.55 15.08
C VAL A 81 -8.55 1.25 13.78
N SER A 82 -9.71 1.90 13.75
CA SER A 82 -10.20 2.60 12.57
C SER A 82 -9.32 3.79 12.17
N ILE A 83 -8.79 4.56 13.14
CA ILE A 83 -7.86 5.67 12.85
C ILE A 83 -6.56 5.17 12.22
N ILE A 84 -5.95 4.12 12.80
CA ILE A 84 -4.71 3.53 12.27
C ILE A 84 -4.96 3.03 10.85
N TRP A 85 -6.07 2.30 10.67
CA TRP A 85 -6.48 1.78 9.37
C TRP A 85 -6.69 2.88 8.32
N THR A 86 -7.44 3.93 8.67
CA THR A 86 -7.66 5.09 7.80
C THR A 86 -6.35 5.77 7.43
N THR A 87 -5.42 5.91 8.38
CA THR A 87 -4.13 6.55 8.14
C THR A 87 -3.27 5.71 7.17
N CYS A 88 -3.25 4.39 7.34
CA CYS A 88 -2.59 3.47 6.41
C CYS A 88 -3.21 3.54 5.01
N ALA A 89 -4.55 3.55 4.91
CA ALA A 89 -5.25 3.63 3.64
C ALA A 89 -4.96 4.95 2.89
N VAL A 90 -5.00 6.09 3.60
CA VAL A 90 -4.66 7.40 3.03
C VAL A 90 -3.18 7.44 2.60
N GLY A 91 -2.27 6.93 3.42
CA GLY A 91 -0.85 6.83 3.09
C GLY A 91 -0.61 6.02 1.81
N ALA A 92 -1.27 4.86 1.69
CA ALA A 92 -1.21 4.04 0.48
C ALA A 92 -1.77 4.77 -0.74
N MET A 93 -2.91 5.45 -0.62
CA MET A 93 -3.47 6.25 -1.71
C MET A 93 -2.54 7.37 -2.16
N ILE A 94 -1.87 8.07 -1.24
CA ILE A 94 -0.90 9.13 -1.58
C ILE A 94 0.27 8.54 -2.37
N ILE A 95 0.84 7.42 -1.92
CA ILE A 95 1.96 6.75 -2.62
C ILE A 95 1.54 6.34 -4.03
N VAL A 96 0.34 5.78 -4.19
CA VAL A 96 -0.24 5.39 -5.48
C VAL A 96 -0.43 6.60 -6.40
N HIS A 97 -0.95 7.71 -5.89
CA HIS A 97 -1.13 8.94 -6.68
C HIS A 97 0.20 9.56 -7.09
N ILE A 98 1.17 9.65 -6.18
CA ILE A 98 2.51 10.16 -6.50
C ILE A 98 3.16 9.29 -7.59
N GLY A 99 3.13 7.97 -7.43
CA GLY A 99 3.62 7.04 -8.47
C GLY A 99 2.88 7.19 -9.80
N GLY A 100 1.56 7.44 -9.77
CA GLY A 100 0.75 7.75 -10.94
C GLY A 100 1.18 9.04 -11.65
N LEU A 101 1.51 10.09 -10.91
CA LEU A 101 2.03 11.34 -11.48
C LEU A 101 3.38 11.15 -12.18
N PHE A 102 4.28 10.35 -11.59
CA PHE A 102 5.54 9.99 -12.25
C PHE A 102 5.30 9.32 -13.60
N LYS A 103 4.27 8.47 -13.72
CA LYS A 103 3.96 7.76 -14.98
C LYS A 103 3.50 8.64 -16.12
N ILE A 104 3.02 9.85 -15.83
CA ILE A 104 2.58 10.82 -16.85
C ILE A 104 3.79 11.66 -17.33
N SER A 105 4.92 11.63 -16.61
CA SER A 105 6.09 12.42 -16.97
C SER A 105 6.78 11.92 -18.24
N GLY A 106 7.37 12.87 -19.01
CA GLY A 106 8.22 12.54 -20.16
C GLY A 106 9.44 11.70 -19.77
N ALA A 107 9.96 11.91 -18.56
CA ALA A 107 11.05 11.10 -18.01
C ALA A 107 10.67 9.63 -17.91
N TYR A 108 9.48 9.32 -17.36
CA TYR A 108 9.01 7.94 -17.25
C TYR A 108 8.76 7.31 -18.61
N LYS A 109 8.17 8.05 -19.55
CA LYS A 109 7.94 7.55 -20.91
C LYS A 109 9.26 7.13 -21.57
N THR A 110 10.28 7.98 -21.45
CA THR A 110 11.64 7.72 -21.97
C THR A 110 12.27 6.51 -21.30
N ALA A 111 12.25 6.46 -19.96
CA ALA A 111 12.75 5.31 -19.21
C ALA A 111 12.07 3.99 -19.65
N ARG A 112 10.75 4.02 -19.81
CA ARG A 112 9.96 2.86 -20.23
C ARG A 112 10.37 2.37 -21.61
N GLU A 113 10.54 3.27 -22.57
CA GLU A 113 10.95 2.94 -23.92
C GLU A 113 12.37 2.36 -23.94
N SER A 114 13.30 2.95 -23.18
CA SER A 114 14.66 2.41 -23.04
C SER A 114 14.67 1.03 -22.39
N ILE A 115 13.86 0.79 -21.36
CA ILE A 115 13.76 -0.52 -20.69
C ILE A 115 13.28 -1.61 -21.66
N ILE A 116 12.32 -1.30 -22.54
CA ILE A 116 11.80 -2.28 -23.51
C ILE A 116 12.86 -2.65 -24.55
N GLN A 117 13.78 -1.74 -24.85
CA GLN A 117 14.84 -1.93 -25.85
C GLN A 117 16.13 -2.48 -25.25
N ASP A 118 16.27 -2.46 -23.93
CA ASP A 118 17.49 -2.89 -23.25
C ASP A 118 17.68 -4.41 -23.30
N SER A 119 18.74 -4.83 -23.98
CA SER A 119 19.04 -6.25 -24.17
C SER A 119 19.36 -6.97 -22.85
N GLN A 120 19.94 -6.31 -21.85
CA GLN A 120 20.25 -6.94 -20.57
C GLN A 120 18.98 -7.25 -19.79
N ILE A 121 18.05 -6.29 -19.75
CA ILE A 121 16.75 -6.46 -19.11
C ILE A 121 15.95 -7.56 -19.83
N ILE A 122 15.88 -7.53 -21.17
CA ILE A 122 15.19 -8.58 -21.94
C ILE A 122 15.82 -9.96 -21.70
N ASN A 123 17.15 -10.05 -21.56
CA ASN A 123 17.80 -11.32 -21.27
C ASN A 123 17.41 -11.87 -19.89
N GLU A 124 17.35 -10.99 -18.88
CA GLU A 124 17.01 -11.30 -17.50
C GLU A 124 15.53 -11.72 -17.35
N ILE A 125 14.59 -10.88 -17.76
CA ILE A 125 13.16 -11.07 -17.51
C ILE A 125 12.36 -11.55 -18.73
N GLY A 126 12.99 -11.67 -19.90
CA GLY A 126 12.30 -11.96 -21.16
C GLY A 126 11.60 -10.73 -21.74
N GLU A 127 10.73 -10.95 -22.74
CA GLU A 127 9.89 -9.89 -23.30
C GLU A 127 9.06 -9.23 -22.20
N VAL A 128 9.12 -7.90 -22.14
CA VAL A 128 8.38 -7.10 -21.16
C VAL A 128 6.90 -7.22 -21.43
N THR A 129 6.14 -7.75 -20.46
CA THR A 129 4.69 -7.89 -20.57
C THR A 129 3.99 -6.69 -19.96
N HIS A 130 4.38 -6.27 -18.75
CA HIS A 130 3.73 -5.20 -17.99
C HIS A 130 4.73 -4.44 -17.10
N PHE A 131 4.38 -3.21 -16.74
CA PHE A 131 5.07 -2.41 -15.73
C PHE A 131 4.23 -2.36 -14.46
N THR A 132 4.88 -2.48 -13.30
CA THR A 132 4.20 -2.43 -12.00
C THR A 132 3.52 -1.09 -11.76
N TYR A 133 2.52 -1.07 -10.88
CA TYR A 133 1.78 0.17 -10.60
C TYR A 133 2.66 1.23 -9.93
N LEU A 134 3.58 0.79 -9.08
CA LEU A 134 4.33 1.63 -8.17
C LEU A 134 5.66 2.03 -8.82
N VAL A 135 5.79 3.32 -9.12
CA VAL A 135 7.04 3.95 -9.55
C VAL A 135 7.47 4.84 -8.41
N THR A 136 8.66 4.59 -7.86
CA THR A 136 9.26 5.48 -6.85
C THR A 136 10.40 6.24 -7.47
N GLY A 137 10.72 7.41 -6.93
CA GLY A 137 11.81 8.20 -7.46
C GLY A 137 11.74 9.65 -7.06
N GLY A 138 12.65 10.43 -7.63
CA GLY A 138 12.71 11.86 -7.41
C GLY A 138 13.50 12.55 -8.51
N PHE A 139 13.17 13.83 -8.69
CA PHE A 139 13.95 14.74 -9.52
C PHE A 139 15.01 15.43 -8.66
N THR A 140 16.21 15.51 -9.19
CA THR A 140 17.30 16.30 -8.63
C THR A 140 17.26 17.70 -9.25
N THR A 141 17.85 18.68 -8.56
CA THR A 141 17.95 20.07 -9.03
C THR A 141 18.73 20.20 -10.34
N ASN A 142 19.53 19.18 -10.70
CA ASN A 142 20.36 19.18 -11.89
C ASN A 142 19.63 18.64 -13.13
N GLY A 143 18.31 18.43 -13.05
CA GLY A 143 17.51 17.92 -14.16
C GLY A 143 17.53 16.40 -14.32
N TYR A 144 18.22 15.67 -13.44
CA TYR A 144 18.20 14.21 -13.41
C TYR A 144 17.01 13.69 -12.61
N SER A 145 16.33 12.69 -13.15
CA SER A 145 15.30 11.90 -12.52
C SER A 145 15.84 10.52 -12.23
N ASN A 146 15.80 10.11 -10.96
CA ASN A 146 16.12 8.76 -10.52
C ASN A 146 14.80 8.04 -10.23
N MET A 147 14.46 7.02 -11.02
CA MET A 147 13.20 6.28 -10.90
C MET A 147 13.47 4.80 -10.71
N ASP A 148 12.81 4.17 -9.76
CA ASP A 148 12.73 2.72 -9.65
C ASP A 148 11.40 2.25 -10.26
N ILE A 149 11.51 1.42 -11.30
CA ILE A 149 10.39 0.93 -12.07
C ILE A 149 10.38 -0.59 -11.95
N GLY A 150 9.31 -1.16 -11.37
CA GLY A 150 9.12 -2.60 -11.40
C GLY A 150 8.67 -3.05 -12.79
N VAL A 151 9.36 -4.04 -13.35
CA VAL A 151 9.15 -4.57 -14.70
C VAL A 151 8.80 -6.05 -14.60
N ILE A 152 7.74 -6.46 -15.29
CA ILE A 152 7.28 -7.83 -15.37
C ILE A 152 7.50 -8.29 -16.80
N GLY A 153 8.30 -9.35 -16.96
CA GLY A 153 8.54 -10.01 -18.24
C GLY A 153 8.06 -11.46 -18.22
N LYS A 154 8.23 -12.16 -19.34
CA LYS A 154 7.82 -13.57 -19.49
C LYS A 154 8.53 -14.55 -18.55
N LYS A 155 9.78 -14.28 -18.19
CA LYS A 155 10.60 -15.16 -17.33
C LYS A 155 10.50 -14.83 -15.84
N GLY A 156 10.06 -13.61 -15.49
CA GLY A 156 10.03 -13.17 -14.11
C GLY A 156 9.76 -11.68 -13.96
N ARG A 157 10.01 -11.18 -12.74
CA ARG A 157 9.88 -9.77 -12.39
C ARG A 157 11.19 -9.24 -11.85
N THR A 158 11.51 -7.98 -12.13
CA THR A 158 12.66 -7.28 -11.56
C THR A 158 12.33 -5.80 -11.31
N TYR A 159 13.19 -5.10 -10.59
CA TYR A 159 13.14 -3.65 -10.46
C TYR A 159 14.31 -3.04 -11.21
N VAL A 160 14.01 -2.07 -12.07
CA VAL A 160 15.01 -1.34 -12.84
C VAL A 160 15.08 0.07 -12.30
N LYS A 161 16.27 0.49 -11.85
CA LYS A 161 16.58 1.88 -11.59
C LYS A 161 16.92 2.55 -12.91
N ALA A 162 16.11 3.50 -13.34
CA ALA A 162 16.33 4.32 -14.51
C ALA A 162 16.78 5.72 -14.08
N ILE A 163 17.93 6.14 -14.61
CA ILE A 163 18.46 7.49 -14.49
C ILE A 163 18.21 8.20 -15.82
N VAL A 164 17.40 9.25 -15.79
CA VAL A 164 16.98 10.00 -16.97
C VAL A 164 17.28 11.46 -16.74
N TYR A 165 17.87 12.17 -17.69
CA TYR A 165 18.08 13.62 -17.58
C TYR A 165 17.23 14.37 -18.59
N GLY A 166 16.75 15.55 -18.19
CA GLY A 166 16.04 16.47 -19.06
C GLY A 166 16.97 17.55 -19.63
N GLN A 167 16.96 17.74 -20.94
CA GLN A 167 17.69 18.81 -21.62
C GLN A 167 16.80 19.40 -22.73
N ASP A 168 16.69 20.73 -22.78
CA ASP A 168 15.95 21.47 -23.83
C ASP A 168 14.48 21.03 -24.02
N GLY A 169 13.84 20.54 -22.96
CA GLY A 169 12.45 20.06 -22.98
C GLY A 169 12.28 18.61 -23.41
N GLU A 170 13.37 17.93 -23.78
CA GLU A 170 13.42 16.50 -24.05
C GLU A 170 14.03 15.74 -22.87
N TYR A 171 13.83 14.41 -22.85
CA TYR A 171 14.37 13.52 -21.83
C TYR A 171 15.20 12.42 -22.49
N TYR A 172 16.30 12.07 -21.83
CA TYR A 172 17.25 11.06 -22.31
C TYR A 172 17.62 10.12 -21.18
N THR A 173 17.69 8.82 -21.49
CA THR A 173 18.13 7.81 -20.54
C THR A 173 19.65 7.82 -20.46
N ASP A 174 20.18 8.07 -19.26
CA ASP A 174 21.61 8.00 -18.95
C ASP A 174 22.01 6.56 -18.61
N GLU A 175 21.28 5.96 -17.66
CA GLU A 175 21.64 4.65 -17.12
C GLU A 175 20.38 3.83 -16.77
N LEU A 176 20.46 2.52 -17.02
CA LEU A 176 19.51 1.52 -16.57
C LEU A 176 20.23 0.46 -15.73
N LEU A 177 19.79 0.27 -14.49
CA LEU A 177 20.40 -0.67 -13.56
C LEU A 177 19.36 -1.66 -13.04
N ILE A 178 19.61 -2.96 -13.23
CA ILE A 178 18.81 -4.02 -12.63
C ILE A 178 19.14 -4.12 -11.13
N LYS A 179 18.14 -3.90 -10.27
CA LYS A 179 18.28 -4.14 -8.83
C LYS A 179 18.12 -5.63 -8.54
N LYS A 180 19.16 -6.22 -7.95
CA LYS A 180 19.18 -7.61 -7.46
C LYS A 180 18.70 -7.68 -6.01
#